data_AF-A0A820ZJX3-F1
#
_entry.id   AF-A0A820ZJX3-F1
#
_cell.length_a   1.000
_cell.length_b   1.000
_cell.length_c   1.000
_cell.angle_alpha   90.00
_cell.angle_beta   90.00
_cell.angle_gamma   90.00
#
_symmetry.space_group_name_H-M   'P 1'
#
loop_
_entity.id
_entity.type
_entity.pdbx_description
1 polymer ?
#
loop_
_entity_poly.entity_id
_entity_poly.type
_entity_poly.pdbx_seq_one_letter_code
_entity_poly.pdbx_strand_id
1 'polypeptide(L)'
;MIVSGTLGQHIIPKIHECQQLASIYVVSDNELLHEQWTKIIPKVKGVYIQIESICDALQIDRERCDRDKVPISVCGIEPWLMYTQLLKETIVRNRRRR
;
A
#
# COMPACT_ATOMS: atom_id res chain seq x y z
N MET A 1 -2.80 2.56 -0.11
CA MET A 1 -2.76 1.63 -1.25
C MET A 1 -4.08 1.72 -2.00
N ILE A 2 -4.04 1.74 -3.33
CA ILE A 2 -5.24 1.78 -4.17
C ILE A 2 -5.41 0.39 -4.80
N VAL A 3 -6.61 -0.17 -4.75
CA VAL A 3 -6.93 -1.49 -5.31
C VAL A 3 -8.23 -1.44 -6.10
N SER A 4 -8.34 -2.24 -7.16
CA SER A 4 -9.63 -2.46 -7.84
C SER A 4 -10.58 -3.29 -6.96
N GLY A 5 -11.90 -3.09 -7.05
CA GLY A 5 -12.91 -3.85 -6.31
C GLY A 5 -12.83 -5.36 -6.54
N THR A 6 -12.70 -5.78 -7.80
CA THR A 6 -12.62 -7.21 -8.18
C THR A 6 -11.34 -7.86 -7.65
N LEU A 7 -10.20 -7.20 -7.82
CA LEU A 7 -8.92 -7.67 -7.31
C LEU A 7 -8.86 -7.59 -5.78
N GLY A 8 -9.53 -6.58 -5.20
CA GLY A 8 -9.64 -6.34 -3.78
C GLY A 8 -10.23 -7.52 -3.02
N GLN A 9 -11.15 -8.29 -3.63
CA GLN A 9 -11.75 -9.46 -2.99
C GLN A 9 -10.70 -10.50 -2.57
N HIS A 10 -9.63 -10.63 -3.37
CA HIS A 10 -8.57 -11.61 -3.13
C HIS A 10 -7.40 -11.02 -2.35
N ILE A 11 -7.13 -9.71 -2.53
CA ILE A 11 -5.98 -9.04 -1.94
C ILE A 11 -6.30 -8.54 -0.53
N ILE A 12 -7.45 -7.92 -0.29
CA ILE A 12 -7.81 -7.30 0.99
C ILE A 12 -7.70 -8.28 2.17
N PRO A 13 -8.20 -9.53 2.09
CA PRO A 13 -8.01 -10.51 3.17
C PRO A 13 -6.54 -10.79 3.50
N LYS A 14 -5.62 -10.64 2.53
CA LYS A 14 -4.18 -10.88 2.75
C LYS A 14 -3.44 -9.66 3.28
N ILE A 15 -3.89 -8.45 2.92
CA ILE A 15 -3.19 -7.21 3.25
C ILE A 15 -3.79 -6.44 4.43
N HIS A 16 -5.01 -6.77 4.86
CA HIS A 16 -5.67 -6.04 5.94
C HIS A 16 -4.89 -6.10 7.26
N GLU A 17 -4.14 -7.17 7.52
CA GLU A 17 -3.29 -7.32 8.71
C GLU A 17 -1.92 -6.63 8.56
N CYS A 18 -1.52 -6.23 7.35
CA CYS A 18 -0.21 -5.59 7.14
C CYS A 18 -0.09 -4.28 7.92
N GLN A 19 0.79 -4.23 8.91
CA GLN A 19 1.00 -3.05 9.76
C GLN A 19 1.57 -1.85 9.00
N GLN A 20 2.33 -2.09 7.93
CA GLN A 20 2.88 -1.04 7.06
C GLN A 20 1.79 -0.32 6.26
N LEU A 21 0.59 -0.91 6.15
CA LEU A 21 -0.51 -0.35 5.40
C LEU A 21 -1.46 0.41 6.32
N ALA A 22 -1.45 1.74 6.20
CA ALA A 22 -2.30 2.62 7.00
C ALA A 22 -3.71 2.78 6.42
N SER A 23 -3.82 2.88 5.08
CA SER A 23 -5.08 3.16 4.38
C SER A 23 -5.18 2.36 3.07
N ILE A 24 -6.37 1.85 2.80
CA ILE A 24 -6.77 1.14 1.58
C ILE A 24 -7.92 1.93 0.94
N TYR A 25 -7.79 2.23 -0.36
CA TYR A 25 -8.83 2.86 -1.16
C TYR A 25 -9.20 1.89 -2.27
N VAL A 26 -10.50 1.65 -2.43
CA VAL A 26 -11.02 0.67 -3.40
C VAL A 26 -11.65 1.42 -4.57
N VAL A 27 -11.28 1.07 -5.79
CA VAL A 27 -11.90 1.61 -7.02
C VAL A 27 -12.79 0.55 -7.64
N SER A 28 -14.09 0.82 -7.77
CA SER A 28 -15.06 -0.14 -8.29
C SER A 28 -16.24 0.57 -8.95
N ASP A 29 -16.68 0.05 -10.09
CA ASP A 29 -17.91 0.51 -10.76
C ASP A 29 -19.19 0.14 -9.99
N ASN A 30 -19.06 -0.72 -8.97
CA ASN A 30 -20.16 -1.15 -8.11
C ASN A 30 -19.79 -0.94 -6.64
N GLU A 31 -20.32 0.12 -6.03
CA GLU A 31 -20.05 0.52 -4.65
C GLU A 31 -20.71 -0.43 -3.64
N LEU A 32 -21.94 -0.86 -3.93
CA LEU A 32 -22.77 -1.64 -3.01
C LEU A 32 -22.16 -3.00 -2.65
N LEU A 33 -21.45 -3.61 -3.60
CA LEU A 33 -20.78 -4.91 -3.38
C LEU A 33 -19.62 -4.81 -2.39
N HIS A 34 -18.99 -3.64 -2.24
CA HIS A 34 -17.75 -3.47 -1.51
C HIS A 34 -17.87 -2.52 -0.31
N GLU A 35 -19.02 -1.86 -0.14
CA GLU A 35 -19.31 -0.99 1.01
C GLU A 35 -19.31 -1.76 2.34
N GLN A 36 -19.50 -3.09 2.33
CA GLN A 36 -19.34 -3.89 3.55
C GLN A 36 -17.90 -3.85 4.08
N TRP A 37 -16.90 -3.69 3.21
CA TRP A 37 -15.50 -3.64 3.64
C TRP A 37 -15.15 -2.37 4.41
N THR A 38 -15.78 -1.23 4.10
CA THR A 38 -15.57 -0.01 4.89
C THR A 38 -16.11 -0.16 6.32
N LYS A 39 -17.13 -1.01 6.51
CA LYS A 39 -17.72 -1.29 7.83
C LYS A 39 -16.91 -2.30 8.64
N ILE A 40 -16.38 -3.33 7.97
CA ILE A 40 -15.69 -4.46 8.63
C ILE A 40 -14.20 -4.16 8.82
N ILE A 41 -13.57 -3.46 7.88
CA ILE A 41 -12.12 -3.29 7.83
C ILE A 41 -11.78 -1.81 8.04
N PRO A 42 -11.29 -1.41 9.23
CA PRO A 42 -11.09 0.01 9.57
C PRO A 42 -10.01 0.70 8.73
N LYS A 43 -9.15 -0.06 8.04
CA LYS A 43 -8.14 0.45 7.11
C LYS A 43 -8.73 0.83 5.75
N VAL A 44 -9.91 0.32 5.39
CA VAL A 44 -10.58 0.67 4.13
C VAL A 44 -11.27 2.01 4.32
N LYS A 45 -10.75 3.03 3.64
CA LYS A 45 -11.24 4.42 3.77
C LYS A 45 -12.49 4.70 2.96
N GLY A 46 -12.68 3.97 1.86
CA GLY A 46 -13.82 4.15 0.98
C GLY A 46 -13.75 3.25 -0.24
N VAL A 47 -14.91 3.12 -0.88
CA VAL A 47 -15.06 2.62 -2.24
C VAL A 47 -15.39 3.83 -3.12
N TYR A 48 -14.73 3.94 -4.26
CA TYR A 48 -14.85 5.07 -5.17
C TYR A 48 -15.11 4.54 -6.58
N ILE A 49 -16.05 5.15 -7.29
CA ILE A 49 -16.29 4.84 -8.70
C ILE A 49 -15.29 5.61 -9.57
N GLN A 50 -15.11 6.89 -9.27
CA GLN A 50 -14.32 7.80 -10.08
C GLN A 50 -12.95 8.07 -9.46
N ILE A 51 -11.95 8.22 -10.33
CA ILE A 51 -10.59 8.59 -9.93
C ILE A 51 -10.58 9.97 -9.29
N GLU A 52 -11.41 10.91 -9.75
CA GLU A 52 -11.49 12.26 -9.16
C GLU A 52 -11.84 12.20 -7.67
N SER A 53 -12.83 11.38 -7.30
CA SER A 53 -13.24 11.18 -5.91
C SER A 53 -12.13 10.56 -5.04
N ILE A 54 -11.27 9.71 -5.63
CA ILE A 54 -10.11 9.16 -4.91
C ILE A 54 -9.04 10.22 -4.70
N CYS A 55 -8.84 11.11 -5.67
CA CYS A 55 -7.85 12.18 -5.59
C CYS A 55 -8.21 13.16 -4.46
N ASP A 56 -9.48 13.54 -4.35
CA ASP A 56 -9.97 14.39 -3.26
C ASP A 56 -9.75 13.74 -1.89
N ALA A 57 -10.09 12.44 -1.77
CA ALA A 57 -9.88 11.70 -0.54
C ALA A 57 -8.38 11.58 -0.18
N LEU A 58 -7.52 11.35 -1.17
CA LEU A 58 -6.07 11.30 -0.99
C LEU A 58 -5.49 12.66 -0.62
N GLN A 59 -6.03 13.75 -1.16
CA GLN A 59 -5.60 15.10 -0.82
C GLN A 59 -5.94 15.43 0.64
N ILE A 60 -7.17 15.15 1.07
CA ILE A 60 -7.60 15.32 2.47
C ILE A 60 -6.73 14.48 3.41
N ASP A 61 -6.48 13.21 3.05
CA ASP A 61 -5.64 12.35 3.87
C ASP A 61 -4.18 12.80 3.87
N ARG A 62 -3.65 13.34 2.77
CA ARG A 62 -2.31 13.94 2.70
C ARG A 62 -2.19 15.12 3.66
N GLU A 63 -3.15 16.03 3.65
CA GLU A 63 -3.18 17.18 4.56
C GLU A 63 -3.27 16.76 6.03
N ARG A 64 -3.95 15.64 6.33
CA ARG A 64 -4.00 15.06 7.68
C ARG A 64 -2.74 14.29 8.07
N CYS A 65 -2.00 13.74 7.10
CA CYS A 65 -0.86 12.84 7.31
C CYS A 65 0.49 13.58 7.46
N ASP A 66 0.51 14.91 7.33
CA ASP A 66 1.72 15.75 7.30
C ASP A 66 2.52 15.79 8.62
N ARG A 67 2.16 14.97 9.62
CA ARG A 67 2.82 15.01 10.94
C ARG A 67 3.88 13.94 11.21
N ASP A 68 3.87 12.74 10.61
CA ASP A 68 4.82 11.69 11.04
C ASP A 68 5.11 10.54 10.03
N LYS A 69 4.59 10.55 8.79
CA LYS A 69 4.68 9.39 7.89
C LYS A 69 5.34 9.74 6.56
N VAL A 70 6.61 9.36 6.42
CA VAL A 70 7.36 9.48 5.16
C VAL A 70 6.72 8.56 4.11
N PRO A 71 6.37 9.06 2.91
CA PRO A 71 5.82 8.23 1.84
C PRO A 71 6.89 7.21 1.39
N ILE A 72 6.60 5.92 1.58
CA ILE A 72 7.44 4.86 1.02
C ILE A 72 6.97 4.62 -0.40
N SER A 73 7.72 5.15 -1.37
CA SER A 73 7.56 4.77 -2.77
C SER A 73 8.19 3.39 -2.96
N VAL A 74 7.36 2.34 -2.94
CA VAL A 74 7.77 1.02 -3.45
C VAL A 74 7.55 1.03 -4.96
N CYS A 75 8.35 1.84 -5.67
CA CYS A 75 8.57 1.60 -7.08
C CYS A 75 9.27 0.25 -7.18
N GLY A 76 8.76 -0.64 -8.03
CA GLY A 76 9.09 -2.07 -8.06
C GLY A 76 10.54 -2.32 -7.66
N ILE A 77 10.73 -3.06 -6.57
CA ILE A 77 12.05 -3.48 -6.11
C ILE A 77 12.57 -4.39 -7.21
N GLU A 78 13.22 -3.75 -8.15
CA GLU A 78 13.79 -4.33 -9.33
C GLU A 78 14.75 -5.41 -8.78
N PRO A 79 14.63 -6.70 -9.16
CA PRO A 79 15.28 -7.81 -8.45
C PRO A 79 16.77 -7.61 -8.16
N TRP A 80 17.47 -6.84 -9.00
CA TRP A 80 18.86 -6.40 -8.80
C TRP A 80 19.11 -5.60 -7.51
N LEU A 81 18.14 -4.90 -6.94
CA LEU A 81 18.25 -4.24 -5.64
C LEU A 81 18.36 -5.24 -4.48
N MET A 82 17.73 -6.42 -4.57
CA MET A 82 17.98 -7.50 -3.61
C MET A 82 19.38 -8.10 -3.82
N TYR A 83 19.80 -8.31 -5.07
CA TYR A 83 21.13 -8.86 -5.37
C TYR A 83 22.26 -7.93 -4.92
N THR A 84 22.12 -6.61 -5.10
CA THR A 84 23.11 -5.62 -4.63
C THR A 84 23.22 -5.61 -3.12
N GLN A 85 22.14 -5.78 -2.37
CA GLN A 85 22.21 -5.92 -0.91
C GLN A 85 22.91 -7.22 -0.48
N LEU A 86 22.61 -8.36 -1.12
CA LEU A 86 23.30 -9.63 -0.85
C LEU A 86 24.81 -9.57 -1.18
N LEU A 87 25.17 -8.95 -2.31
CA LEU A 87 26.55 -8.76 -2.72
C LEU A 87 27.30 -7.84 -1.76
N LYS A 88 26.70 -6.71 -1.36
CA LYS A 88 27.26 -5.79 -0.36
C LYS A 88 27.54 -6.52 0.96
N GLU A 89 26.57 -7.28 1.47
CA GLU A 89 26.72 -8.05 2.71
C GLU A 89 27.84 -9.09 2.60
N THR A 90 27.97 -9.77 1.45
CA THR A 90 29.03 -10.76 1.22
C THR A 90 30.41 -10.11 1.16
N ILE A 91 30.54 -8.97 0.50
CA ILE A 91 31.80 -8.21 0.40
C ILE A 91 32.22 -7.65 1.77
N VAL A 92 31.27 -7.08 2.52
CA VAL A 92 31.53 -6.58 3.89
C VAL A 92 31.92 -7.72 4.83
N ARG A 93 31.27 -8.88 4.73
CA ARG A 93 31.58 -10.07 5.53
C ARG A 93 32.97 -10.61 5.21
N ASN A 94 33.40 -10.59 3.95
CA ASN A 94 34.75 -10.99 3.56
C ASN A 94 35.83 -9.99 3.98
N ARG A 95 35.52 -8.69 4.02
CA ARG A 95 36.44 -7.68 4.56
C ARG A 95 36.63 -7.77 6.08
N ARG A 96 35.62 -8.22 6.84
CA ARG A 96 35.74 -8.43 8.30
C ARG A 96 36.45 -9.73 8.69
N ARG A 97 36.71 -10.63 7.75
CA ARG A 97 37.42 -11.91 7.98
C ARG A 97 38.90 -11.88 7.59
N ARG A 98 39.42 -10.72 7.19
CA ARG A 98 40.86 -10.49 6.99
C ARG A 98 41.41 -9.57 8.05
#